data_AF-A0A2A9PI13-F1
#
_entry.id   AF-A0A2A9PI13-F1
#
_cell.length_a   1.000
_cell.length_b   1.000
_cell.length_c   1.000
_cell.angle_alpha   90.00
_cell.angle_beta   90.00
_cell.angle_gamma   90.00
#
_symmetry.space_group_name_H-M   'P 1'
#
loop_
_entity.id
_entity.type
_entity.pdbx_description
1 polymer ?
#
loop_
_entity_poly.entity_id
_entity_poly.type
_entity_poly.pdbx_seq_one_letter_code
_entity_poly.pdbx_strand_id
1 'polypeptide(L)'
;MVTPQFITEDASDRSVSTSWKDFKSPKLRQISQPSNRIEWLEYLGSGEDGIVFKVRFGQEQPVAMKIFWLTQRPKPDIVPGGRTLRRYWAFEKECINLAIIEKIEAAMQKAEADPNQEIVLTIPTSRQDAIRNLRAFSDEARLSPIRPQKSLCPPTFPNITACFGWTKIKRRDIPRLRPPVWNDVDDDVDWHWAIIYEFVPPMEQDLKIGQAHLDFFYLTGFSLEPFSMEAFLEMLQTGLGLRVASGQKESMIYFEGDFFNRGFCP
;
A
#
# COMPACT_ATOMS: atom_id res chain seq x y z
N MET A 1 3.51 -18.56 -16.29
CA MET A 1 3.85 -17.74 -15.11
C MET A 1 2.69 -17.83 -14.13
N VAL A 2 2.97 -18.09 -12.86
CA VAL A 2 1.94 -18.15 -11.81
C VAL A 2 1.64 -16.73 -11.33
N THR A 3 0.38 -16.31 -11.37
CA THR A 3 -0.05 -15.00 -10.85
C THR A 3 0.19 -14.96 -9.33
N PRO A 4 0.89 -13.93 -8.80
CA PRO A 4 1.10 -13.79 -7.36
C PRO A 4 -0.22 -13.80 -6.58
N GLN A 5 -0.22 -14.40 -5.39
CA GLN A 5 -1.45 -14.61 -4.60
C GLN A 5 -2.09 -13.33 -4.07
N PHE A 6 -1.36 -12.21 -4.08
CA PHE A 6 -1.75 -10.89 -3.57
C PHE A 6 -2.20 -9.92 -4.69
N ILE A 7 -2.31 -10.40 -5.93
CA ILE A 7 -2.90 -9.64 -7.04
C ILE A 7 -4.00 -10.44 -7.72
N THR A 8 -4.90 -9.75 -8.41
CA THR A 8 -5.90 -10.35 -9.29
C THR A 8 -5.96 -9.61 -10.63
N GLU A 9 -6.24 -10.35 -11.70
CA GLU A 9 -6.51 -9.84 -13.05
C GLU A 9 -7.98 -9.44 -13.24
N ASP A 10 -8.81 -9.64 -12.20
CA ASP A 10 -10.19 -9.17 -12.22
C ASP A 10 -10.25 -7.64 -12.41
N ALA A 11 -11.17 -7.21 -13.27
CA ALA A 11 -11.36 -5.80 -13.58
C ALA A 11 -11.79 -4.97 -12.36
N SER A 12 -11.50 -3.67 -12.45
CA SER A 12 -11.76 -2.65 -11.44
C SER A 12 -13.20 -2.57 -10.93
N ASP A 13 -14.18 -3.04 -11.71
CA ASP A 13 -15.62 -2.78 -11.54
C ASP A 13 -16.36 -3.78 -10.63
N ARG A 14 -15.65 -4.73 -10.01
CA ARG A 14 -16.27 -5.64 -9.03
C ARG A 14 -16.34 -4.98 -7.65
N SER A 15 -17.50 -5.09 -7.00
CA SER A 15 -17.69 -4.63 -5.63
C SER A 15 -16.63 -5.18 -4.68
N VAL A 16 -16.02 -4.32 -3.87
CA VAL A 16 -15.00 -4.72 -2.89
C VAL A 16 -15.65 -5.56 -1.80
N SER A 17 -15.27 -6.85 -1.75
CA SER A 17 -15.68 -7.74 -0.67
C SER A 17 -14.96 -7.38 0.62
N THR A 18 -15.73 -7.28 1.71
CA THR A 18 -15.31 -6.89 3.05
C THR A 18 -15.43 -8.05 4.03
N SER A 19 -15.46 -9.30 3.56
CA SER A 19 -15.41 -10.48 4.44
C SER A 19 -14.06 -10.59 5.15
N TRP A 20 -14.03 -11.17 6.35
CA TRP A 20 -12.76 -11.38 7.05
C TRP A 20 -11.82 -12.28 6.26
N LYS A 21 -12.36 -13.26 5.52
CA LYS A 21 -11.58 -14.10 4.62
C LYS A 21 -10.79 -13.27 3.61
N ASP A 22 -11.39 -12.23 3.04
CA ASP A 22 -10.75 -11.40 2.03
C ASP A 22 -9.77 -10.38 2.64
N PHE A 23 -9.99 -9.93 3.87
CA PHE A 23 -8.99 -9.19 4.64
C PHE A 23 -7.74 -10.04 4.94
N LYS A 24 -7.89 -11.36 5.12
CA LYS A 24 -6.77 -12.29 5.34
C LYS A 24 -5.98 -12.64 4.07
N SER A 25 -6.54 -12.37 2.91
CA SER A 25 -5.90 -12.65 1.62
C SER A 25 -6.25 -11.54 0.64
N PRO A 26 -5.84 -10.29 0.94
CA PRO A 26 -6.21 -9.15 0.14
C PRO A 26 -5.49 -9.22 -1.21
N LYS A 27 -6.19 -8.81 -2.27
CA LYS A 27 -5.66 -8.82 -3.62
C LYS A 27 -5.85 -7.47 -4.26
N LEU A 28 -4.75 -6.89 -4.74
CA LEU A 28 -4.82 -5.67 -5.54
C LEU A 28 -5.29 -6.05 -6.95
N ARG A 29 -6.28 -5.33 -7.45
CA ARG A 29 -6.82 -5.50 -8.80
C ARG A 29 -5.90 -4.89 -9.85
N GLN A 30 -5.93 -5.48 -11.04
CA GLN A 30 -5.22 -4.93 -12.18
C GLN A 30 -5.92 -3.65 -12.61
N ILE A 31 -5.16 -2.65 -13.02
CA ILE A 31 -5.76 -1.49 -13.70
C ILE A 31 -6.45 -1.99 -14.97
N SER A 32 -7.70 -1.55 -15.17
CA SER A 32 -8.41 -1.77 -16.43
C SER A 32 -7.57 -1.14 -17.54
N GLN A 33 -6.95 -1.99 -18.37
CA GLN A 33 -5.88 -1.58 -19.26
C GLN A 33 -6.33 -0.40 -20.13
N PRO A 34 -5.73 0.79 -20.01
CA PRO A 34 -5.81 1.73 -21.10
C PRO A 34 -5.00 1.09 -22.24
N SER A 35 -5.66 0.75 -23.35
CA SER A 35 -5.04 0.17 -24.56
C SER A 35 -4.09 1.15 -25.28
N ASN A 36 -3.63 2.19 -24.57
CA ASN A 36 -3.02 3.38 -25.12
C ASN A 36 -1.51 3.42 -24.84
N ARG A 37 -0.79 4.09 -25.76
CA ARG A 37 0.62 4.46 -25.62
C ARG A 37 0.83 5.28 -24.35
N ILE A 38 1.83 4.91 -23.55
CA ILE A 38 2.24 5.65 -22.35
C ILE A 38 3.02 6.89 -22.80
N GLU A 39 2.56 8.06 -22.37
CA GLU A 39 3.30 9.31 -22.48
C GLU A 39 4.00 9.57 -21.14
N TRP A 40 5.33 9.61 -21.15
CA TRP A 40 6.15 9.89 -19.98
C TRP A 40 6.33 11.40 -19.85
N LEU A 41 5.82 12.00 -18.77
CA LEU A 41 5.77 13.44 -18.61
C LEU A 41 6.91 13.96 -17.74
N GLU A 42 7.07 13.38 -16.55
CA GLU A 42 7.97 13.93 -15.53
C GLU A 42 8.50 12.82 -14.62
N TYR A 43 9.77 12.88 -14.25
CA TYR A 43 10.32 12.08 -13.16
C TYR A 43 9.93 12.72 -11.82
N LEU A 44 9.29 11.95 -10.94
CA LEU A 44 8.79 12.47 -9.66
C LEU A 44 9.68 12.11 -8.47
N GLY A 45 10.47 11.04 -8.57
CA GLY A 45 11.35 10.58 -7.51
C GLY A 45 11.73 9.11 -7.64
N SER A 46 12.67 8.65 -6.82
CA SER A 46 13.10 7.26 -6.74
C SER A 46 13.73 6.97 -5.39
N GLY A 47 13.57 5.75 -4.90
CA GLY A 47 13.98 5.35 -3.55
C GLY A 47 14.31 3.86 -3.50
N GLU A 48 14.25 3.27 -2.30
CA GLU A 48 14.65 1.88 -2.07
C GLU A 48 13.80 0.87 -2.84
N ASP A 49 12.49 1.11 -2.97
CA ASP A 49 11.58 0.14 -3.59
C ASP A 49 11.44 0.28 -5.11
N GLY A 50 11.70 1.48 -5.64
CA GLY A 50 11.34 1.80 -7.01
C GLY A 50 11.54 3.25 -7.43
N ILE A 51 10.96 3.56 -8.59
CA ILE A 51 10.97 4.86 -9.25
C ILE A 51 9.56 5.30 -9.57
N VAL A 52 9.30 6.60 -9.48
CA VAL A 52 7.99 7.19 -9.73
C VAL A 52 8.07 8.19 -10.88
N PHE A 53 7.16 8.03 -11.83
CA PHE A 53 6.97 8.95 -12.95
C PHE A 53 5.55 9.49 -12.96
N LYS A 54 5.40 10.74 -13.39
CA LYS A 54 4.15 11.27 -13.90
C LYS A 54 3.99 10.78 -15.33
N VAL A 55 2.88 10.13 -15.61
CA VAL A 55 2.58 9.57 -16.93
C VAL A 55 1.16 9.94 -17.35
N ARG A 56 0.88 9.81 -18.64
CA ARG A 56 -0.46 9.92 -19.19
C ARG A 56 -0.74 8.72 -20.09
N PHE A 57 -1.94 8.17 -19.96
CA PHE A 57 -2.44 7.15 -20.85
C PHE A 57 -3.41 7.76 -21.86
N GLY A 58 -3.03 7.86 -23.13
CA GLY A 58 -3.89 8.46 -24.17
C GLY A 58 -4.29 9.91 -23.85
N GLN A 59 -5.59 10.20 -23.87
CA GLN A 59 -6.16 11.53 -23.59
C GLN A 59 -6.64 11.70 -22.13
N GLU A 60 -6.28 10.77 -21.24
CA GLU A 60 -6.70 10.81 -19.84
C GLU A 60 -5.91 11.85 -19.03
N GLN A 61 -6.34 12.07 -17.79
CA GLN A 61 -5.59 12.91 -16.86
C GLN A 61 -4.24 12.26 -16.50
N PRO A 62 -3.19 13.05 -16.21
CA PRO A 62 -1.94 12.52 -15.71
C PRO A 62 -2.12 11.75 -14.40
N VAL A 63 -1.34 10.68 -14.26
CA VAL A 63 -1.32 9.80 -13.09
C VAL A 63 0.13 9.60 -12.63
N ALA A 64 0.30 9.16 -11.38
CA ALA A 64 1.60 8.75 -10.87
C ALA A 64 1.78 7.24 -11.07
N MET A 65 2.92 6.82 -11.61
CA MET A 65 3.29 5.42 -11.83
C MET A 65 4.53 5.10 -11.00
N LYS A 66 4.38 4.27 -9.97
CA LYS A 66 5.51 3.69 -9.22
C LYS A 66 5.90 2.37 -9.89
N ILE A 67 7.15 2.25 -10.32
CA ILE A 67 7.76 1.06 -10.92
C ILE A 67 8.72 0.48 -9.91
N PHE A 68 8.59 -0.81 -9.61
CA PHE A 68 9.40 -1.48 -8.59
C PHE A 68 10.69 -2.04 -9.19
N TRP A 69 11.79 -2.02 -8.44
CA TRP A 69 13.09 -2.51 -8.92
C TRP A 69 13.12 -4.03 -9.11
N LEU A 70 12.54 -4.74 -8.14
CA LEU A 70 12.52 -6.21 -8.09
C LEU A 70 11.19 -6.75 -8.62
N THR A 71 11.29 -7.45 -9.74
CA THR A 71 10.17 -8.10 -10.42
C THR A 71 9.92 -9.49 -9.86
N GLN A 72 10.97 -10.20 -9.49
CA GLN A 72 10.91 -11.50 -8.85
C GLN A 72 10.93 -11.36 -7.34
N ARG A 73 10.24 -12.29 -6.65
CA ARG A 73 10.36 -12.39 -5.20
C ARG A 73 11.81 -12.77 -4.86
N PRO A 74 12.48 -12.04 -3.96
CA PRO A 74 13.83 -12.41 -3.57
C PRO A 74 13.84 -13.80 -2.93
N LYS A 75 14.89 -14.58 -3.22
CA LYS A 75 15.09 -15.89 -2.59
C LYS A 75 15.17 -15.71 -1.08
N PRO A 76 14.55 -16.59 -0.30
CA PRO A 76 14.61 -16.46 1.14
C PRO A 76 16.01 -16.79 1.66
N ASP A 77 16.38 -16.20 2.78
CA ASP A 77 17.64 -16.49 3.46
C ASP A 77 17.52 -17.72 4.33
N ILE A 78 18.56 -18.55 4.34
CA ILE A 78 18.68 -19.64 5.31
C ILE A 78 19.52 -19.10 6.48
N VAL A 79 18.89 -18.91 7.63
CA VAL A 79 19.59 -18.44 8.84
C VAL A 79 20.04 -19.62 9.71
N PRO A 80 21.00 -19.40 10.63
CA PRO A 80 21.46 -20.43 11.56
C PRO A 80 20.30 -21.15 12.25
N GLY A 81 20.34 -22.48 12.25
CA GLY A 81 19.26 -23.35 12.72
C GLY A 81 18.27 -23.80 11.63
N GLY A 82 18.60 -23.63 10.34
CA GLY A 82 17.81 -24.13 9.21
C GLY A 82 16.49 -23.39 8.98
N ARG A 83 16.27 -22.27 9.69
CA ARG A 83 15.08 -21.44 9.50
C ARG A 83 15.22 -20.64 8.21
N THR A 84 14.13 -20.55 7.48
CA THR A 84 14.05 -19.79 6.23
C THR A 84 13.41 -18.43 6.53
N LEU A 85 14.14 -17.34 6.33
CA LEU A 85 13.62 -15.98 6.45
C LEU A 85 13.16 -15.50 5.08
N ARG A 86 11.88 -15.17 5.01
CA ARG A 86 11.31 -14.53 3.83
C ARG A 86 11.87 -13.11 3.73
N ARG A 87 12.45 -12.79 2.57
CA ARG A 87 12.94 -11.45 2.29
C ARG A 87 11.79 -10.50 1.96
N TYR A 88 12.03 -9.23 2.26
CA TYR A 88 11.17 -8.12 1.90
C TYR A 88 10.99 -8.07 0.37
N TRP A 89 9.75 -7.90 -0.09
CA TRP A 89 9.43 -7.68 -1.50
C TRP A 89 8.45 -6.52 -1.60
N ALA A 90 8.95 -5.37 -2.04
CA ALA A 90 8.24 -4.10 -2.03
C ALA A 90 6.88 -4.15 -2.74
N PHE A 91 6.87 -4.72 -3.95
CA PHE A 91 5.65 -4.82 -4.74
C PHE A 91 4.54 -5.60 -4.02
N GLU A 92 4.90 -6.72 -3.37
CA GLU A 92 3.94 -7.50 -2.58
C GLU A 92 3.38 -6.71 -1.40
N LYS A 93 4.25 -6.04 -0.65
CA LYS A 93 3.84 -5.27 0.54
C LYS A 93 2.91 -4.13 0.14
N GLU A 94 3.27 -3.35 -0.86
CA GLU A 94 2.45 -2.25 -1.35
C GLU A 94 1.08 -2.74 -1.85
N CYS A 95 1.05 -3.83 -2.61
CA CYS A 95 -0.22 -4.41 -3.09
C CYS A 95 -1.14 -4.83 -1.94
N ILE A 96 -0.59 -5.51 -0.93
CA ILE A 96 -1.35 -5.95 0.26
C ILE A 96 -1.91 -4.74 1.00
N ASN A 97 -1.10 -3.71 1.22
CA ASN A 97 -1.50 -2.51 1.96
C ASN A 97 -2.62 -1.77 1.24
N LEU A 98 -2.46 -1.52 -0.07
CA LEU A 98 -3.47 -0.83 -0.87
C LEU A 98 -4.79 -1.61 -0.93
N ALA A 99 -4.72 -2.94 -1.07
CA ALA A 99 -5.91 -3.78 -1.05
C ALA A 99 -6.59 -3.84 0.33
N ILE A 100 -5.86 -3.66 1.43
CA ILE A 100 -6.45 -3.52 2.78
C ILE A 100 -7.11 -2.14 2.92
N ILE A 101 -6.44 -1.07 2.49
CA ILE A 101 -6.97 0.31 2.57
C ILE A 101 -8.29 0.42 1.80
N GLU A 102 -8.35 -0.11 0.58
CA GLU A 102 -9.58 -0.15 -0.24
C GLU A 102 -10.72 -0.91 0.46
N LYS A 103 -10.40 -1.99 1.20
CA LYS A 103 -11.40 -2.73 1.98
C LYS A 103 -11.88 -1.96 3.21
N ILE A 104 -10.99 -1.24 3.88
CA ILE A 104 -11.34 -0.39 5.02
C ILE A 104 -12.28 0.73 4.55
N GLU A 105 -11.94 1.40 3.45
CA GLU A 105 -12.78 2.44 2.85
C GLU A 105 -14.18 1.90 2.52
N ALA A 106 -14.26 0.78 1.81
CA ALA A 106 -15.53 0.15 1.45
C ALA A 106 -16.34 -0.28 2.68
N ALA A 107 -15.69 -0.77 3.74
CA ALA A 107 -16.36 -1.13 4.99
C ALA A 107 -16.94 0.09 5.71
N MET A 108 -16.21 1.22 5.71
CA MET A 108 -16.68 2.47 6.29
C MET A 108 -17.87 3.05 5.52
N GLN A 109 -17.83 3.04 4.19
CA GLN A 109 -18.95 3.47 3.35
C GLN A 109 -20.22 2.62 3.61
N LYS A 110 -20.06 1.30 3.81
CA LYS A 110 -21.19 0.41 4.16
C LYS A 110 -21.77 0.72 5.54
N ALA A 111 -20.93 0.99 6.53
CA ALA A 111 -21.38 1.34 7.88
C ALA A 111 -22.07 2.72 7.93
N GLU A 112 -21.63 3.66 7.09
CA GLU A 112 -22.28 4.96 6.95
C GLU A 112 -23.67 4.85 6.29
N ALA A 113 -23.81 3.95 5.30
CA ALA A 113 -25.07 3.73 4.59
C ALA A 113 -26.11 2.91 5.36
N ASP A 114 -25.69 2.07 6.33
CA ASP A 114 -26.56 1.18 7.10
C ASP A 114 -26.26 1.27 8.61
N PRO A 115 -27.14 1.92 9.40
CA PRO A 115 -26.98 2.08 10.85
C PRO A 115 -26.91 0.76 11.64
N ASN A 116 -27.29 -0.38 11.04
CA ASN A 116 -27.18 -1.70 11.69
C ASN A 116 -25.78 -2.29 11.60
N GLN A 117 -24.88 -1.67 10.83
CA GLN A 117 -23.48 -2.06 10.74
C GLN A 117 -22.62 -1.08 11.54
N GLU A 118 -21.93 -1.58 12.55
CA GLU A 118 -21.11 -0.75 13.43
C GLU A 118 -19.64 -1.18 13.40
N ILE A 119 -18.74 -0.21 13.23
CA ILE A 119 -17.30 -0.42 13.39
C ILE A 119 -16.93 0.06 14.79
N VAL A 120 -16.38 -0.85 15.59
CA VAL A 120 -15.98 -0.56 16.98
C VAL A 120 -14.50 -0.84 17.14
N LEU A 121 -13.73 0.21 17.43
CA LEU A 121 -12.29 0.12 17.62
C LEU A 121 -11.91 0.23 19.09
N THR A 122 -10.65 -0.13 19.40
CA THR A 122 -10.01 0.10 20.70
C THR A 122 -8.64 0.74 20.49
N ILE A 123 -8.06 1.36 21.51
CA ILE A 123 -6.66 1.80 21.43
C ILE A 123 -5.77 0.55 21.42
N PRO A 124 -5.03 0.26 20.33
CA PRO A 124 -4.30 -1.00 20.23
C PRO A 124 -3.02 -0.97 21.05
N THR A 125 -2.99 -1.71 22.16
CA THR A 125 -1.77 -1.88 22.99
C THR A 125 -0.99 -3.15 22.67
N SER A 126 -1.56 -4.01 21.84
CA SER A 126 -0.97 -5.28 21.44
C SER A 126 -1.27 -5.59 19.98
N ARG A 127 -0.49 -6.52 19.42
CA ARG A 127 -0.76 -7.06 18.08
C ARG A 127 -2.15 -7.70 17.96
N GLN A 128 -2.63 -8.34 19.01
CA GLN A 128 -3.97 -8.93 19.00
C GLN A 128 -5.05 -7.85 18.95
N ASP A 129 -4.84 -6.70 19.60
CA ASP A 129 -5.76 -5.56 19.52
C ASP A 129 -5.75 -4.94 18.11
N ALA A 130 -4.57 -4.78 17.50
CA ALA A 130 -4.46 -4.32 16.11
C ALA A 130 -5.20 -5.23 15.12
N ILE A 131 -5.05 -6.57 15.26
CA ILE A 131 -5.79 -7.55 14.45
C ILE A 131 -7.30 -7.46 14.72
N ARG A 132 -7.70 -7.25 15.98
CA ARG A 132 -9.12 -7.08 16.34
C ARG A 132 -9.71 -5.82 15.70
N ASN A 133 -8.97 -4.71 15.73
CA ASN A 133 -9.37 -3.46 15.09
C ASN A 133 -9.49 -3.63 13.57
N LEU A 134 -8.52 -4.26 12.90
CA LEU A 134 -8.61 -4.54 11.47
C LEU A 134 -9.82 -5.45 11.16
N ARG A 135 -10.07 -6.46 12.01
CA ARG A 135 -11.23 -7.34 11.87
C ARG A 135 -12.56 -6.61 12.09
N ALA A 136 -12.59 -5.50 12.84
CA ALA A 136 -13.81 -4.72 13.02
C ALA A 136 -14.36 -4.15 11.70
N PHE A 137 -13.52 -4.03 10.67
CA PHE A 137 -13.92 -3.66 9.31
C PHE A 137 -14.46 -4.83 8.49
N SER A 138 -14.60 -6.04 9.05
CA SER A 138 -15.16 -7.18 8.33
C SER A 138 -16.68 -7.26 8.44
N ASP A 139 -17.35 -7.85 7.45
CA ASP A 139 -18.81 -8.04 7.46
C ASP A 139 -19.27 -8.76 8.74
N GLU A 140 -18.55 -9.81 9.12
CA GLU A 140 -18.83 -10.63 10.29
C GLU A 140 -18.73 -9.83 11.60
N ALA A 141 -17.82 -8.87 11.67
CA ALA A 141 -17.66 -8.04 12.87
C ALA A 141 -18.66 -6.89 12.89
N ARG A 142 -18.94 -6.24 11.75
CA ARG A 142 -19.88 -5.11 11.70
C ARG A 142 -21.33 -5.51 11.94
N LEU A 143 -21.73 -6.71 11.51
CA LEU A 143 -23.07 -7.26 11.73
C LEU A 143 -23.27 -7.83 13.13
N SER A 144 -22.20 -8.03 13.90
CA SER A 144 -22.24 -8.57 15.25
C SER A 144 -21.11 -7.98 16.11
N PRO A 145 -21.15 -6.66 16.38
CA PRO A 145 -20.07 -5.96 17.04
C PRO A 145 -19.93 -6.39 18.49
N ILE A 146 -18.71 -6.72 18.90
CA ILE A 146 -18.37 -6.90 20.31
C ILE A 146 -17.97 -5.53 20.84
N ARG A 147 -18.72 -5.00 21.82
CA ARG A 147 -18.42 -3.70 22.46
C ARG A 147 -17.60 -3.89 23.74
N PRO A 148 -16.27 -3.68 23.70
CA PRO A 148 -15.48 -3.58 24.92
C PRO A 148 -15.79 -2.28 25.67
N GLN A 149 -15.47 -2.24 26.97
CA GLN A 149 -15.73 -1.09 27.85
C GLN A 149 -15.08 0.23 27.39
N LYS A 150 -13.97 0.18 26.64
CA LYS A 150 -13.26 1.34 26.10
C LYS A 150 -13.27 1.32 24.58
N SER A 151 -14.47 1.41 24.00
CA SER A 151 -14.67 1.47 22.56
C SER A 151 -14.49 2.88 22.01
N LEU A 152 -14.01 2.97 20.78
CA LEU A 152 -13.88 4.19 20.01
C LEU A 152 -14.68 4.04 18.71
N CYS A 153 -15.27 5.14 18.26
CA CYS A 153 -15.76 5.24 16.89
C CYS A 153 -14.55 5.28 15.92
N PRO A 154 -14.68 4.76 14.70
CA PRO A 154 -13.63 4.89 13.71
C PRO A 154 -13.41 6.39 13.41
N PRO A 155 -12.15 6.85 13.29
CA PRO A 155 -11.87 8.17 12.74
C PRO A 155 -12.39 8.28 11.30
N THR A 156 -12.62 9.50 10.82
CA THR A 156 -12.98 9.75 9.41
C THR A 156 -11.92 9.16 8.49
N PHE A 157 -12.35 8.56 7.38
CA PHE A 157 -11.43 8.01 6.40
C PHE A 157 -10.57 9.15 5.84
N PRO A 158 -9.23 9.05 5.93
CA PRO A 158 -8.34 10.10 5.46
C PRO A 158 -8.43 10.24 3.94
N ASN A 159 -8.16 11.45 3.44
CA ASN A 159 -8.06 11.68 2.01
C ASN A 159 -6.74 11.08 1.49
N ILE A 160 -6.76 9.78 1.20
CA ILE A 160 -5.62 9.03 0.64
C ILE A 160 -5.69 9.10 -0.88
N THR A 161 -4.55 9.34 -1.51
CA THR A 161 -4.41 9.27 -2.97
C THR A 161 -4.98 7.97 -3.52
N ALA A 162 -5.90 8.08 -4.48
CA ALA A 162 -6.54 6.91 -5.05
C ALA A 162 -5.52 5.99 -5.74
N CYS A 163 -5.67 4.68 -5.56
CA CYS A 163 -4.93 3.66 -6.30
C CYS A 163 -5.81 3.08 -7.40
N PHE A 164 -5.34 3.13 -8.64
CA PHE A 164 -6.06 2.58 -9.80
C PHE A 164 -5.73 1.11 -10.07
N GLY A 165 -4.69 0.58 -9.44
CA GLY A 165 -4.30 -0.83 -9.52
C GLY A 165 -2.90 -1.05 -10.08
N TRP A 166 -2.55 -2.32 -10.29
CA TRP A 166 -1.24 -2.74 -10.79
C TRP A 166 -1.24 -2.94 -12.30
N THR A 167 -0.05 -2.86 -12.91
CA THR A 167 0.21 -3.21 -14.32
C THR A 167 1.64 -3.74 -14.51
N LYS A 168 1.96 -4.17 -15.73
CA LYS A 168 3.31 -4.57 -16.14
C LYS A 168 3.84 -3.59 -17.19
N ILE A 169 5.09 -3.18 -17.04
CA ILE A 169 5.76 -2.25 -17.95
C ILE A 169 7.01 -2.92 -18.51
N LYS A 170 7.23 -2.85 -19.83
CA LYS A 170 8.46 -3.38 -20.41
C LYS A 170 9.62 -2.45 -20.07
N ARG A 171 10.76 -3.02 -19.66
CA ARG A 171 11.96 -2.26 -19.27
C ARG A 171 12.42 -1.29 -20.36
N ARG A 172 12.30 -1.69 -21.63
CA ARG A 172 12.68 -0.87 -22.79
C ARG A 172 11.82 0.38 -22.97
N ASP A 173 10.60 0.38 -22.42
CA ASP A 173 9.65 1.49 -22.55
C ASP A 173 9.87 2.53 -21.43
N ILE A 174 10.65 2.21 -20.39
CA ILE A 174 10.94 3.09 -19.26
C ILE A 174 12.03 4.12 -19.66
N PRO A 175 11.80 5.43 -19.43
CA PRO A 175 12.79 6.46 -19.70
C PRO A 175 14.10 6.20 -18.94
N ARG A 176 15.22 6.36 -19.65
CA ARG A 176 16.55 6.27 -19.02
C ARG A 176 16.84 7.56 -18.26
N LEU A 177 17.09 7.44 -16.96
CA LEU A 177 17.59 8.55 -16.15
C LEU A 177 19.11 8.71 -16.27
N ARG A 178 19.59 9.94 -16.01
CA ARG A 178 21.02 10.27 -15.91
C ARG A 178 21.26 11.11 -14.65
N PRO A 179 22.08 10.64 -13.68
CA PRO A 179 22.69 9.30 -13.62
C PRO A 179 21.64 8.17 -13.50
N PRO A 180 22.00 6.92 -13.83
CA PRO A 180 21.09 5.78 -13.61
C PRO A 180 20.80 5.62 -12.11
N VAL A 181 19.53 5.37 -11.76
CA VAL A 181 19.09 5.20 -10.36
C VAL A 181 18.68 3.75 -10.06
N TRP A 182 19.16 2.80 -10.86
CA TRP A 182 18.82 1.38 -10.71
C TRP A 182 19.54 0.79 -9.49
N ASN A 183 18.78 0.49 -8.45
CA ASN A 183 19.20 -0.38 -7.36
C ASN A 183 18.77 -1.82 -7.71
N ASP A 184 19.59 -2.82 -7.36
CA ASP A 184 19.34 -4.27 -7.49
C ASP A 184 18.13 -4.64 -8.36
N VAL A 185 18.36 -4.79 -9.68
CA VAL A 185 17.33 -5.17 -10.66
C VAL A 185 17.49 -6.61 -11.09
N ASP A 186 16.38 -7.28 -11.42
CA ASP A 186 16.41 -8.62 -12.03
C ASP A 186 16.89 -8.51 -13.49
N ASP A 187 18.19 -8.66 -13.73
CA ASP A 187 18.79 -8.51 -15.07
C ASP A 187 18.21 -9.45 -16.13
N ASP A 188 17.67 -10.60 -15.72
CA ASP A 188 17.07 -11.64 -16.56
C ASP A 188 15.62 -11.35 -16.98
N VAL A 189 15.00 -10.28 -16.46
CA VAL A 189 13.59 -9.95 -16.72
C VAL A 189 13.46 -8.67 -17.55
N ASP A 190 12.70 -8.70 -18.65
CA ASP A 190 12.53 -7.57 -19.56
C ASP A 190 11.32 -6.68 -19.24
N TRP A 191 10.68 -6.88 -18.10
CA TRP A 191 9.52 -6.14 -17.62
C TRP A 191 9.61 -5.90 -16.10
N HIS A 192 8.81 -4.95 -15.61
CA HIS A 192 8.71 -4.56 -14.21
C HIS A 192 7.26 -4.47 -13.77
N TRP A 193 7.02 -4.72 -12.48
CA TRP A 193 5.73 -4.39 -11.85
C TRP A 193 5.60 -2.89 -11.67
N ALA A 194 4.38 -2.38 -11.86
CA ALA A 194 4.05 -0.99 -11.57
C ALA A 194 2.68 -0.87 -10.89
N ILE A 195 2.50 0.16 -10.07
CA ILE A 195 1.22 0.56 -9.50
C ILE A 195 0.93 2.00 -9.92
N ILE A 196 -0.33 2.24 -10.29
CA ILE A 196 -0.82 3.53 -10.77
C ILE A 196 -1.65 4.19 -9.68
N TYR A 197 -1.36 5.45 -9.40
CA TYR A 197 -2.02 6.27 -8.40
C TYR A 197 -2.54 7.56 -9.05
N GLU A 198 -3.52 8.17 -8.40
CA GLU A 198 -3.87 9.57 -8.66
C GLU A 198 -2.63 10.46 -8.54
N PHE A 199 -2.48 11.40 -9.47
CA PHE A 199 -1.43 12.41 -9.38
C PHE A 199 -1.91 13.58 -8.54
N VAL A 200 -1.25 13.81 -7.39
CA VAL A 200 -1.52 14.96 -6.54
C VAL A 200 -0.44 16.03 -6.79
N PRO A 201 -0.80 17.24 -7.25
CA PRO A 201 0.16 18.33 -7.41
C PRO A 201 0.79 18.75 -6.07
N PRO A 202 2.00 19.33 -6.07
CA PRO A 202 2.61 19.89 -4.87
C PRO A 202 1.69 20.94 -4.22
N MET A 203 1.46 20.81 -2.92
CA MET A 203 0.69 21.75 -2.09
C MET A 203 1.35 21.90 -0.71
N GLU A 204 1.05 22.99 0.01
CA GLU A 204 1.52 23.17 1.38
C GLU A 204 1.00 22.04 2.29
N GLN A 205 1.88 21.51 3.13
CA GLN A 205 1.53 20.46 4.08
C GLN A 205 0.93 21.03 5.35
N ASP A 206 -0.18 20.44 5.78
CA ASP A 206 -0.72 20.65 7.11
C ASP A 206 -0.32 19.47 8.01
N LEU A 207 0.52 19.78 9.02
CA LEU A 207 0.97 18.81 10.03
C LEU A 207 -0.19 18.11 10.74
N LYS A 208 -1.32 18.81 10.92
CA LYS A 208 -2.50 18.25 11.59
C LYS A 208 -3.17 17.18 10.74
N ILE A 209 -3.20 17.37 9.42
CA ILE A 209 -3.71 16.36 8.49
C ILE A 209 -2.80 15.13 8.52
N GLY A 210 -1.47 15.34 8.52
CA GLY A 210 -0.49 14.26 8.64
C GLY A 210 -0.70 13.41 9.91
N GLN A 211 -0.85 14.06 11.07
CA GLN A 211 -1.10 13.35 12.33
C GLN A 211 -2.43 12.58 12.31
N ALA A 212 -3.51 13.18 11.77
CA ALA A 212 -4.79 12.50 11.67
C ALA A 212 -4.72 11.23 10.80
N HIS A 213 -3.92 11.24 9.74
CA HIS A 213 -3.68 10.05 8.92
C HIS A 213 -2.93 8.96 9.71
N LEU A 214 -1.89 9.34 10.48
CA LEU A 214 -1.15 8.40 11.33
C LEU A 214 -2.04 7.78 12.40
N ASP A 215 -2.86 8.58 13.06
CA ASP A 215 -3.81 8.13 14.08
C ASP A 215 -4.82 7.15 13.48
N PHE A 216 -5.33 7.45 12.28
CA PHE A 216 -6.19 6.54 11.54
C PHE A 216 -5.51 5.19 11.33
N PHE A 217 -4.33 5.16 10.69
CA PHE A 217 -3.66 3.90 10.36
C PHE A 217 -3.29 3.09 11.62
N TYR A 218 -2.79 3.76 12.66
CA TYR A 218 -2.50 3.13 13.94
C TYR A 218 -3.75 2.47 14.53
N LEU A 219 -4.88 3.19 14.57
CA LEU A 219 -6.14 2.66 15.10
C LEU A 219 -6.70 1.53 14.24
N THR A 220 -6.56 1.56 12.92
CA THR A 220 -7.06 0.50 12.04
C THR A 220 -6.16 -0.74 11.97
N GLY A 221 -5.11 -0.79 12.78
CA GLY A 221 -4.28 -1.97 13.00
C GLY A 221 -3.01 -2.04 12.15
N PHE A 222 -2.61 -0.93 11.53
CA PHE A 222 -1.32 -0.83 10.86
C PHE A 222 -0.20 -0.59 11.86
N SER A 223 0.96 -1.18 11.59
CA SER A 223 2.19 -0.89 12.33
C SER A 223 2.90 0.28 11.66
N LEU A 224 3.30 1.27 12.46
CA LEU A 224 4.15 2.37 12.03
C LEU A 224 5.58 2.02 12.44
N GLU A 225 6.47 1.77 11.48
CA GLU A 225 7.89 1.64 11.80
C GLU A 225 8.49 3.02 12.13
N PRO A 226 9.35 3.13 13.17
CA PRO A 226 9.87 4.42 13.60
C PRO A 226 10.74 5.05 12.51
N PHE A 227 10.32 6.23 12.06
CA PHE A 227 11.11 7.18 11.29
C PHE A 227 12.28 7.72 12.14
N SER A 228 13.44 8.02 11.54
CA SER A 228 14.37 8.95 12.17
C SER A 228 13.77 10.36 12.13
N MET A 229 13.84 11.10 13.24
CA MET A 229 13.25 12.44 13.36
C MET A 229 13.79 13.45 12.34
N GLU A 230 15.01 13.22 11.83
CA GLU A 230 15.60 14.05 10.77
C GLU A 230 14.86 13.90 9.43
N ALA A 231 14.55 12.66 9.03
CA ALA A 231 13.75 12.40 7.82
C ALA A 231 12.30 12.90 7.95
N PHE A 232 11.75 12.91 9.16
CA PHE A 232 10.41 13.46 9.44
C PHE A 232 10.39 14.99 9.27
N LEU A 233 11.39 15.72 9.78
CA LEU A 233 11.47 17.17 9.61
C LEU A 233 11.70 17.57 8.14
N GLU A 234 12.45 16.77 7.38
CA GLU A 234 12.66 16.99 5.95
C GLU A 234 11.37 16.72 5.15
N MET A 235 10.60 15.68 5.51
CA MET A 235 9.28 15.41 4.95
C MET A 235 8.29 16.55 5.21
N LEU A 236 8.39 17.23 6.36
CA LEU A 236 7.52 18.35 6.76
C LEU A 236 7.94 19.72 6.22
N GLN A 237 9.22 19.91 5.89
CA GLN A 237 9.74 21.18 5.35
C GLN A 237 9.64 21.26 3.82
N THR A 238 9.48 20.13 3.13
CA THR A 238 9.53 20.04 1.66
C THR A 238 8.16 19.94 0.97
N GLY A 239 7.04 19.86 1.70
CA GLY A 239 5.70 19.96 1.11
C GLY A 239 5.24 18.69 0.37
N LEU A 240 5.51 17.51 0.92
CA LEU A 240 5.39 16.21 0.26
C LEU A 240 4.43 15.23 0.95
N GLY A 241 3.16 15.24 0.55
CA GLY A 241 2.37 14.00 0.57
C GLY A 241 3.02 13.02 -0.40
N LEU A 242 3.47 11.85 0.08
CA LEU A 242 4.04 10.78 -0.74
C LEU A 242 5.03 11.29 -1.82
N ARG A 243 6.14 11.93 -1.42
CA ARG A 243 7.36 11.87 -2.24
C ARG A 243 8.36 10.91 -1.64
N VAL A 244 8.87 10.13 -2.56
CA VAL A 244 10.09 9.36 -2.46
C VAL A 244 11.25 10.36 -2.42
N ALA A 245 11.88 10.53 -1.25
CA ALA A 245 13.00 11.45 -1.07
C ALA A 245 14.26 10.92 -1.78
N SER A 246 14.90 11.83 -2.50
CA SER A 246 16.17 11.65 -3.19
C SER A 246 17.33 11.69 -2.20
N GLY A 247 18.21 10.69 -2.27
CA GLY A 247 19.61 10.84 -1.86
C GLY A 247 19.90 10.73 -0.37
N GLN A 248 20.47 9.57 -0.01
CA GLN A 248 21.13 9.22 1.26
C GLN A 248 20.24 8.99 2.49
N LYS A 249 20.09 7.69 2.78
CA LYS A 249 19.60 7.04 4.00
C LYS A 249 18.12 7.30 4.36
N GLU A 250 17.38 6.18 4.42
CA GLU A 250 16.13 6.01 5.17
C GLU A 250 14.90 6.71 4.57
N SER A 251 13.65 6.26 4.65
CA SER A 251 12.96 5.03 5.05
C SER A 251 11.52 5.28 4.59
N MET A 252 10.95 4.48 3.68
CA MET A 252 9.52 4.60 3.37
C MET A 252 8.70 3.95 4.50
N ILE A 253 7.52 4.50 4.78
CA ILE A 253 6.58 3.96 5.76
C ILE A 253 6.19 2.54 5.30
N TYR A 254 6.88 1.55 5.84
CA TYR A 254 6.56 0.15 5.63
C TYR A 254 5.39 -0.21 6.55
N PHE A 255 4.28 -0.62 5.95
CA PHE A 255 3.30 -1.40 6.66
C PHE A 255 3.62 -2.89 6.45
N GLU A 256 4.00 -3.59 7.51
CA GLU A 256 4.26 -5.03 7.44
C GLU A 256 2.97 -5.81 7.13
N GLY A 257 2.80 -6.20 5.87
CA GLY A 257 1.77 -7.18 5.45
C GLY A 257 2.11 -8.66 5.74
N ASP A 258 3.09 -8.98 6.58
CA ASP A 258 3.58 -10.37 6.78
C ASP A 258 2.81 -11.18 7.84
N PHE A 259 1.52 -10.90 8.06
CA PHE A 259 0.80 -11.50 9.18
C PHE A 259 -0.02 -12.77 8.86
N PHE A 260 -0.08 -13.22 7.60
CA PHE A 260 -0.89 -14.40 7.21
C PHE A 260 -0.12 -15.71 6.94
N ASN A 261 1.21 -15.75 7.08
CA ASN A 261 2.02 -16.94 6.78
C ASN A 261 2.83 -17.49 7.96
N ARG A 262 2.20 -17.69 9.13
CA ARG A 262 2.77 -18.58 10.15
C ARG A 262 1.82 -19.74 10.40
N GLY A 263 2.12 -20.86 9.74
CA GLY A 263 1.56 -22.16 10.06
C GLY A 263 1.92 -22.54 11.50
N PHE A 264 0.92 -23.05 12.21
CA PHE A 264 1.06 -23.71 13.49
C PHE A 264 1.95 -24.96 13.35
N CYS A 265 2.82 -25.18 14.32
CA CYS A 265 3.05 -26.46 14.98
C CYS A 265 3.62 -26.17 16.40
N PRO A 266 3.33 -27.04 17.38
CA PRO A 266 3.12 -26.72 18.80
C PRO A 266 4.32 -26.12 19.54
#